data_AF-A0A2W5DU02-F1
#
_entry.id   AF-A0A2W5DU02-F1
#
_cell.length_a   1.000
_cell.length_b   1.000
_cell.length_c   1.000
_cell.angle_alpha   90.00
_cell.angle_beta   90.00
_cell.angle_gamma   90.00
#
_symmetry.space_group_name_H-M   'P 1'
#
loop_
_entity.id
_entity.type
_entity.pdbx_description
1 polymer ?
#
loop_
_entity_poly.entity_id
_entity_poly.type
_entity_poly.pdbx_seq_one_letter_code
_entity_poly.pdbx_strand_id
1 'polypeptide(L)'
;MGELIDGAMQQAAQWGRQSMALIVPAQASENPKARGPAWGSPFQEPPMESATAPSTQRPTQPLWDAPVRLLHALMALSVAGAWLTAEADGWHAVHISCGLTLAGAATLRLLWGLVGTWPARFTSFVRGPAAVLEHLRALLGGRAGPHAGHNPAGGWAVLALLGTSLLVAGSGWLTYSRGEAWEDVHEALANALLLLVGLHVAAVLLTSWLTRDRLVPAMLSGRKAVPAGTAPVRMHRGLAALLIVAVLGFWAWSLGPTSPWQAGESGGALERGHHHAHDRDDD
;
A
#
# COMPACT_ATOMS: atom_id res chain seq x y z
N MET A 1 43.20 -10.88 -6.74
CA MET A 1 41.75 -11.07 -6.55
C MET A 1 41.37 -11.34 -5.09
N GLY A 2 42.22 -12.04 -4.30
CA GLY A 2 42.01 -12.24 -2.86
C GLY A 2 41.96 -10.95 -2.03
N GLU A 3 42.90 -10.02 -2.21
CA GLU A 3 42.97 -8.80 -1.38
C GLU A 3 41.79 -7.84 -1.55
N LEU A 4 41.14 -7.84 -2.73
CA LEU A 4 39.92 -7.05 -2.97
C LEU A 4 38.70 -7.63 -2.25
N ILE A 5 38.67 -8.95 -2.06
CA ILE A 5 37.60 -9.65 -1.34
C ILE A 5 37.81 -9.48 0.17
N ASP A 6 39.04 -9.58 0.65
CA ASP A 6 39.38 -9.39 2.07
C ASP A 6 39.11 -7.94 2.52
N GLY A 7 39.42 -6.94 1.67
CA GLY A 7 39.10 -5.54 1.92
C GLY A 7 37.59 -5.28 2.01
N ALA A 8 36.81 -5.89 1.12
CA ALA A 8 35.35 -5.78 1.13
C ALA A 8 34.71 -6.48 2.34
N MET A 9 35.26 -7.63 2.77
CA MET A 9 34.79 -8.35 3.96
C MET A 9 35.15 -7.61 5.26
N GLN A 10 36.32 -6.96 5.34
CA GLN A 10 36.69 -6.12 6.48
C GLN A 10 35.82 -4.85 6.58
N GLN A 11 35.47 -4.23 5.45
CA GLN A 11 34.53 -3.11 5.41
C GLN A 11 33.11 -3.53 5.84
N ALA A 12 32.62 -4.69 5.39
CA ALA A 12 31.32 -5.22 5.80
C ALA A 12 31.27 -5.55 7.30
N ALA A 13 32.36 -6.09 7.86
CA ALA A 13 32.46 -6.37 9.29
C ALA A 13 32.55 -5.09 10.16
N GLN A 14 33.15 -4.01 9.65
CA GLN A 14 33.17 -2.71 10.32
C GLN A 14 31.79 -2.03 10.32
N TRP A 15 31.05 -2.13 9.21
CA TRP A 15 29.67 -1.63 9.12
C TRP A 15 28.71 -2.35 10.09
N GLY A 16 28.87 -3.66 10.28
CA GLY A 16 28.08 -4.43 11.25
C GLY A 16 28.30 -3.97 12.71
N ARG A 17 29.55 -3.66 13.08
CA ARG A 17 29.88 -3.19 14.44
C ARG A 17 29.41 -1.77 14.73
N GLN A 18 29.43 -0.87 13.74
CA GLN A 18 28.92 0.50 13.89
C GLN A 18 27.39 0.56 13.92
N SER A 19 26.70 -0.37 13.26
CA SER A 19 25.24 -0.45 13.24
C SER A 19 24.64 -1.01 14.54
N MET A 20 25.39 -1.87 15.26
CA MET A 20 24.96 -2.39 16.57
C MET A 20 25.10 -1.38 17.72
N ALA A 21 25.86 -0.29 17.52
CA ALA A 21 26.02 0.78 18.51
C ALA A 21 24.80 1.74 18.60
N LEU A 22 23.84 1.65 17.67
CA LEU A 22 22.63 2.48 17.66
C LEU A 22 21.37 1.76 18.19
N ILE A 23 21.49 0.52 18.66
CA ILE A 23 20.33 -0.31 19.10
C ILE A 23 20.49 -0.88 20.53
N VAL A 24 21.58 -0.58 21.23
CA VAL A 24 21.77 -1.00 22.63
C VAL A 24 21.78 0.22 23.55
N PRO A 25 20.80 0.41 24.45
CA PRO A 25 21.00 1.34 25.55
C PRO A 25 22.09 0.77 26.46
N ALA A 26 23.19 1.51 26.58
CA ALA A 26 24.26 1.22 27.51
C ALA A 26 23.72 1.28 28.96
N GLN A 27 23.57 0.10 29.54
CA GLN A 27 23.98 -0.31 30.89
C GLN A 27 23.63 0.62 32.07
N ALA A 28 22.71 0.14 32.90
CA ALA A 28 22.85 0.28 34.34
C ALA A 28 24.09 -0.52 34.78
N SER A 29 25.15 0.17 35.17
CA SER A 29 26.26 -0.43 35.94
C SER A 29 26.28 0.20 37.32
N GLU A 30 25.87 -0.57 38.32
CA GLU A 30 26.07 -0.27 39.73
C GLU A 30 27.56 -0.04 40.00
N ASN A 31 27.91 1.08 40.64
CA ASN A 31 29.27 1.32 41.12
C ASN A 31 29.29 1.29 42.66
N PRO A 32 29.70 0.17 43.29
CA PRO A 32 29.82 0.07 44.74
C PRO A 32 31.20 0.58 45.16
N LYS A 33 31.42 1.91 45.13
CA LYS A 33 32.61 2.55 45.73
C LYS A 33 32.37 4.04 45.99
N ALA A 34 31.44 4.33 46.91
CA ALA A 34 31.30 5.64 47.54
C ALA A 34 31.74 5.55 49.01
N ARG A 35 33.04 5.62 49.25
CA ARG A 35 33.62 6.02 50.55
C ARG A 35 34.80 6.95 50.28
N GLY A 36 34.58 8.24 50.51
CA GLY A 36 35.58 9.31 50.53
C GLY A 36 35.02 10.47 51.37
N PRO A 37 35.85 11.19 52.15
CA PRO A 37 35.41 11.90 53.34
C PRO A 37 34.79 13.28 53.05
N ALA A 38 33.93 13.68 53.99
CA ALA A 38 33.24 14.96 54.04
C ALA A 38 34.20 16.16 54.07
N TRP A 39 34.01 17.11 53.15
CA TRP A 39 34.40 18.51 53.31
C TRP A 39 33.37 19.41 52.60
N GLY A 40 32.92 20.44 53.32
CA GLY A 40 31.78 21.27 52.95
C GLY A 40 32.05 22.29 51.84
N SER A 41 31.00 22.54 51.07
CA SER A 41 30.77 23.75 50.29
C SER A 41 29.26 23.94 50.17
N PRO A 42 28.70 25.15 50.36
CA PRO A 42 27.32 25.44 50.02
C PRO A 42 27.22 25.59 48.50
N PHE A 43 27.38 24.48 47.77
CA PHE A 43 27.02 24.45 46.36
C PHE A 43 25.49 24.40 46.31
N GLN A 44 24.85 25.53 45.98
CA GLN A 44 23.44 25.53 45.62
C GLN A 44 23.28 24.64 44.40
N GLU A 45 22.66 23.46 44.58
CA GLU A 45 22.20 22.65 43.47
C GLU A 45 21.30 23.55 42.60
N PRO A 46 21.58 23.71 41.29
CA PRO A 46 20.61 24.33 40.41
C PRO A 46 19.30 23.53 40.55
N PRO A 47 18.13 24.17 40.63
CA PRO A 47 16.88 23.45 40.78
C PRO A 47 16.86 22.37 39.72
N MET A 48 16.74 21.11 40.16
CA MET A 48 16.59 19.99 39.24
C MET A 48 15.35 20.29 38.40
N GLU A 49 15.60 20.86 37.22
CA GLU A 49 14.60 20.99 36.17
C GLU A 49 14.19 19.55 35.91
N SER A 50 13.04 19.22 36.49
CA SER A 50 12.38 17.94 36.44
C SER A 50 12.58 17.39 35.05
N ALA A 51 13.48 16.40 34.90
CA ALA A 51 13.69 15.70 33.66
C ALA A 51 12.32 15.18 33.25
N THR A 52 11.69 15.92 32.35
CA THR A 52 10.29 15.74 32.02
C THR A 52 10.25 14.37 31.38
N ALA A 53 9.55 13.42 32.03
CA ALA A 53 9.37 12.08 31.49
C ALA A 53 9.03 12.23 29.99
N PRO A 54 9.71 11.51 29.08
CA PRO A 54 9.54 11.72 27.64
C PRO A 54 8.05 11.67 27.34
N SER A 55 7.53 12.80 26.88
CA SER A 55 6.09 12.97 26.73
C SER A 55 5.56 11.84 25.85
N THR A 56 4.54 11.12 26.32
CA THR A 56 3.80 10.08 25.57
C THR A 56 2.97 10.67 24.42
N GLN A 57 3.38 11.83 23.90
CA GLN A 57 2.70 12.50 22.81
C GLN A 57 2.93 11.73 21.51
N ARG A 58 1.82 11.35 20.86
CA ARG A 58 1.81 10.82 19.50
C ARG A 58 1.43 11.95 18.54
N PRO A 59 2.40 12.76 18.05
CA PRO A 59 2.07 13.84 17.14
C PRO A 59 1.42 13.31 15.87
N THR A 60 0.40 14.00 15.39
CA THR A 60 -0.25 13.67 14.11
C THR A 60 0.51 14.36 12.98
N GLN A 61 1.19 13.57 12.14
CA GLN A 61 2.06 14.08 11.08
C GLN A 61 1.87 13.34 9.75
N PRO A 62 2.36 13.90 8.62
CA PRO A 62 2.31 13.24 7.32
C PRO A 62 3.09 11.93 7.33
N LEU A 63 2.42 10.85 6.94
CA LEU A 63 2.99 9.51 6.87
C LEU A 63 2.75 8.87 5.49
N TRP A 64 1.52 8.92 4.99
CA TRP A 64 1.20 8.38 3.67
C TRP A 64 1.35 9.47 2.62
N ASP A 65 2.29 9.27 1.69
CA ASP A 65 2.50 10.21 0.59
C ASP A 65 1.30 10.22 -0.38
N ALA A 66 1.20 11.26 -1.20
CA ALA A 66 0.08 11.42 -2.12
C ALA A 66 0.02 10.33 -3.20
N PRO A 67 1.14 9.87 -3.80
CA PRO A 67 1.11 8.77 -4.76
C PRO A 67 0.52 7.48 -4.18
N VAL A 68 0.93 7.03 -2.98
CA VAL A 68 0.36 5.82 -2.36
C VAL A 68 -1.15 5.94 -2.19
N ARG A 69 -1.62 7.10 -1.72
CA ARG A 69 -3.05 7.35 -1.51
C ARG A 69 -3.84 7.36 -2.81
N LEU A 70 -3.32 8.05 -3.83
CA LEU A 70 -3.95 8.12 -5.14
C LEU A 70 -4.03 6.74 -5.78
N LEU A 71 -2.93 5.99 -5.81
CA LEU A 71 -2.88 4.65 -6.38
C LEU A 71 -3.84 3.71 -5.64
N HIS A 72 -3.91 3.79 -4.31
CA HIS A 72 -4.89 3.03 -3.53
C HIS A 72 -6.34 3.40 -3.92
N ALA A 73 -6.66 4.69 -4.01
CA ALA A 73 -7.99 5.13 -4.41
C ALA A 73 -8.33 4.67 -5.83
N LEU A 74 -7.40 4.77 -6.78
CA LEU A 74 -7.57 4.30 -8.14
C LEU A 74 -7.83 2.79 -8.19
N MET A 75 -7.05 1.97 -7.46
CA MET A 75 -7.27 0.53 -7.41
C MET A 75 -8.64 0.20 -6.80
N ALA A 76 -9.01 0.81 -5.67
CA ALA A 76 -10.29 0.56 -5.02
C ALA A 76 -11.48 0.96 -5.91
N LEU A 77 -11.43 2.13 -6.54
CA LEU A 77 -12.47 2.61 -7.45
C LEU A 77 -12.53 1.78 -8.73
N SER A 78 -11.40 1.32 -9.26
CA SER A 78 -11.35 0.48 -10.45
C SER A 78 -11.94 -0.90 -10.19
N VAL A 79 -11.63 -1.53 -9.05
CA VAL A 79 -12.25 -2.82 -8.67
C VAL A 79 -13.76 -2.67 -8.51
N ALA A 80 -14.21 -1.62 -7.80
CA ALA A 80 -15.63 -1.37 -7.63
C ALA A 80 -16.35 -1.08 -8.96
N GLY A 81 -15.75 -0.23 -9.81
CA GLY A 81 -16.30 0.11 -11.12
C GLY A 81 -16.34 -1.09 -12.07
N ALA A 82 -15.28 -1.89 -12.13
CA ALA A 82 -15.24 -3.11 -12.93
C ALA A 82 -16.31 -4.12 -12.46
N TRP A 83 -16.45 -4.33 -11.15
CA TRP A 83 -17.46 -5.23 -10.61
C TRP A 83 -18.88 -4.75 -10.92
N LEU A 84 -19.18 -3.45 -10.74
CA LEU A 84 -20.50 -2.88 -11.04
C LEU A 84 -20.87 -2.95 -12.53
N THR A 85 -19.89 -3.05 -13.42
CA THR A 85 -20.08 -3.04 -14.87
C THR A 85 -19.90 -4.41 -15.53
N ALA A 86 -19.51 -5.44 -14.78
CA ALA A 86 -19.16 -6.75 -15.32
C ALA A 86 -20.33 -7.44 -16.06
N GLU A 87 -21.55 -7.26 -15.57
CA GLU A 87 -22.76 -7.91 -16.14
C GLU A 87 -23.69 -6.91 -16.85
N ALA A 88 -23.29 -5.64 -16.96
CA ALA A 88 -24.16 -4.58 -17.48
C ALA A 88 -23.98 -4.39 -19.00
N ASP A 89 -25.06 -4.58 -19.76
CA ASP A 89 -25.07 -4.36 -21.21
C ASP A 89 -24.64 -2.93 -21.57
N GLY A 90 -23.69 -2.81 -22.52
CA GLY A 90 -23.17 -1.51 -22.99
C GLY A 90 -22.19 -0.82 -22.02
N TRP A 91 -21.79 -1.46 -20.93
CA TRP A 91 -20.76 -0.95 -20.01
C TRP A 91 -19.39 -1.60 -20.18
N HIS A 92 -19.21 -2.43 -21.22
CA HIS A 92 -18.00 -3.18 -21.46
C HIS A 92 -16.76 -2.28 -21.60
N ALA A 93 -16.91 -1.13 -22.28
CA ALA A 93 -15.86 -0.12 -22.36
C ALA A 93 -15.39 0.38 -20.97
N VAL A 94 -16.33 0.57 -20.03
CA VAL A 94 -16.02 1.02 -18.67
C VAL A 94 -15.36 -0.10 -17.87
N HIS A 95 -15.83 -1.34 -18.02
CA HIS A 95 -15.23 -2.51 -17.39
C HIS A 95 -13.75 -2.67 -17.80
N ILE A 96 -13.46 -2.62 -19.11
CA ILE A 96 -12.09 -2.68 -19.65
C ILE A 96 -11.25 -1.49 -19.15
N SER A 97 -11.81 -0.28 -19.16
CA SER A 97 -11.13 0.93 -18.66
C SER A 97 -10.71 0.79 -17.20
N CYS A 98 -11.60 0.25 -16.36
CA CYS A 98 -11.31 -0.06 -14.97
C CYS A 98 -10.21 -1.11 -14.85
N GLY A 99 -10.26 -2.20 -15.62
CA GLY A 99 -9.22 -3.25 -15.62
C GLY A 99 -7.83 -2.71 -15.98
N LEU A 100 -7.74 -1.87 -17.03
CA LEU A 100 -6.49 -1.23 -17.44
C LEU A 100 -6.00 -0.20 -16.42
N THR A 101 -6.91 0.58 -15.80
CA THR A 101 -6.56 1.51 -14.72
C THR A 101 -6.04 0.76 -13.50
N LEU A 102 -6.67 -0.37 -13.14
CA LEU A 102 -6.22 -1.25 -12.06
C LEU A 102 -4.81 -1.79 -12.34
N ALA A 103 -4.55 -2.28 -13.56
CA ALA A 103 -3.24 -2.77 -13.97
C ALA A 103 -2.15 -1.70 -13.84
N GLY A 104 -2.42 -0.51 -14.37
CA GLY A 104 -1.52 0.64 -14.31
C GLY A 104 -1.26 1.09 -12.87
N ALA A 105 -2.30 1.24 -12.07
CA ALA A 105 -2.18 1.65 -10.67
C ALA A 105 -1.43 0.61 -9.82
N ALA A 106 -1.71 -0.68 -10.00
CA ALA A 106 -1.01 -1.77 -9.31
C ALA A 106 0.48 -1.82 -9.69
N THR A 107 0.79 -1.68 -10.99
CA THR A 107 2.17 -1.64 -11.49
C THR A 107 2.94 -0.45 -10.94
N LEU A 108 2.35 0.75 -11.01
CA LEU A 108 2.96 1.95 -10.44
C LEU A 108 3.14 1.82 -8.93
N ARG A 109 2.20 1.15 -8.23
CA ARG A 109 2.32 0.90 -6.80
C ARG A 109 3.45 -0.09 -6.48
N LEU A 110 3.68 -1.11 -7.30
CA LEU A 110 4.84 -1.99 -7.18
C LEU A 110 6.14 -1.21 -7.33
N LEU A 111 6.26 -0.41 -8.40
CA LEU A 111 7.44 0.44 -8.63
C LEU A 111 7.67 1.42 -7.47
N TRP A 112 6.62 2.09 -7.01
CA TRP A 112 6.70 3.00 -5.86
C TRP A 112 7.03 2.26 -4.55
N GLY A 113 6.69 0.98 -4.43
CA GLY A 113 7.10 0.11 -3.33
C GLY A 113 8.58 -0.27 -3.34
N LEU A 114 9.31 0.03 -4.42
CA LEU A 114 10.76 -0.17 -4.50
C LEU A 114 11.50 1.15 -4.26
N VAL A 115 11.10 2.23 -4.94
CA VAL A 115 11.85 3.50 -4.96
C VAL A 115 11.23 4.63 -4.13
N GLY A 116 10.02 4.45 -3.62
CA GLY A 116 9.24 5.52 -2.99
C GLY A 116 9.70 5.93 -1.59
N THR A 117 8.81 6.59 -0.86
CA THR A 117 9.06 7.02 0.53
C THR A 117 9.17 5.82 1.47
N TRP A 118 9.76 6.01 2.65
CA TRP A 118 10.03 4.89 3.56
C TRP A 118 8.77 4.08 3.94
N PRO A 119 7.56 4.66 4.17
CA PRO A 119 6.37 3.86 4.47
C PRO A 119 5.77 3.17 3.25
N ALA A 120 6.13 3.63 2.04
CA ALA A 120 5.69 3.05 0.78
C ALA A 120 6.50 1.81 0.41
N ARG A 121 7.79 1.77 0.79
CA ARG A 121 8.74 0.72 0.42
C ARG A 121 8.42 -0.63 1.07
N PHE A 122 8.45 -1.71 0.30
CA PHE A 122 8.18 -3.06 0.80
C PHE A 122 9.12 -3.46 1.94
N THR A 123 10.38 -3.04 1.88
CA THR A 123 11.38 -3.34 2.91
C THR A 123 11.05 -2.75 4.29
N SER A 124 10.19 -1.74 4.38
CA SER A 124 9.82 -1.16 5.69
C SER A 124 8.77 -1.98 6.43
N PHE A 125 7.93 -2.72 5.71
CA PHE A 125 6.74 -3.36 6.29
C PHE A 125 6.55 -4.84 5.97
N VAL A 126 7.13 -5.36 4.89
CA VAL A 126 7.06 -6.79 4.58
C VAL A 126 8.01 -7.52 5.52
N ARG A 127 7.46 -8.36 6.40
CA ARG A 127 8.20 -9.17 7.36
C ARG A 127 8.02 -10.65 7.04
N GLY A 128 8.94 -11.48 7.53
CA GLY A 128 8.89 -12.92 7.36
C GLY A 128 7.63 -13.56 7.97
N PRO A 129 7.26 -14.78 7.54
CA PRO A 129 6.01 -15.42 7.93
C PRO A 129 5.88 -15.65 9.44
N ALA A 130 6.98 -15.91 10.14
CA ALA A 130 7.00 -16.04 11.60
C ALA A 130 6.50 -14.77 12.31
N ALA A 131 6.94 -13.58 11.85
CA ALA A 131 6.52 -12.30 12.42
C ALA A 131 5.05 -11.99 12.14
N VAL A 132 4.49 -12.50 11.03
CA VAL A 132 3.06 -12.38 10.74
C VAL A 132 2.25 -13.21 11.72
N LEU A 133 2.63 -14.47 11.94
CA LEU A 133 1.94 -15.36 12.87
C LEU A 133 2.01 -14.83 14.31
N GLU A 134 3.17 -14.32 14.71
CA GLU A 134 3.33 -13.66 16.01
C GLU A 134 2.42 -12.44 16.14
N HIS A 135 2.37 -11.57 15.12
CA HIS A 135 1.50 -10.40 15.10
C HIS A 135 0.01 -10.79 15.20
N LEU A 136 -0.43 -11.81 14.46
CA LEU A 136 -1.81 -12.28 14.52
C LEU A 136 -2.18 -12.81 15.91
N ARG A 137 -1.29 -13.58 16.54
CA ARG A 137 -1.48 -14.07 17.93
C ARG A 137 -1.51 -12.91 18.93
N ALA A 138 -0.62 -11.92 18.78
CA ALA A 138 -0.59 -10.74 19.64
C ALA A 138 -1.86 -9.89 19.48
N LEU A 139 -2.39 -9.77 18.26
CA LEU A 139 -3.63 -9.04 17.96
C LEU A 139 -4.85 -9.72 18.62
N LEU A 140 -4.97 -11.04 18.48
CA LEU A 140 -6.04 -11.82 19.12
C LEU A 140 -5.92 -11.82 20.66
N GLY A 141 -4.70 -11.74 21.19
CA GLY A 141 -4.44 -11.64 22.63
C GLY A 141 -4.56 -10.21 23.20
N GLY A 142 -4.89 -9.20 22.40
CA GLY A 142 -4.98 -7.80 22.83
C GLY A 142 -3.64 -7.13 23.18
N ARG A 143 -2.51 -7.71 22.75
CA ARG A 143 -1.14 -7.26 23.06
C ARG A 143 -0.46 -6.55 21.89
N ALA A 144 -1.14 -6.37 20.76
CA ALA A 144 -0.55 -5.74 19.59
C ALA A 144 -0.27 -4.24 19.85
N GLY A 145 1.00 -3.87 19.81
CA GLY A 145 1.44 -2.49 19.95
C GLY A 145 1.13 -1.61 18.73
N PRO A 146 1.15 -0.27 18.88
CA PRO A 146 0.94 0.66 17.77
C PRO A 146 2.06 0.53 16.72
N HIS A 147 1.70 0.43 15.45
CA HIS A 147 2.66 0.42 14.33
C HIS A 147 2.61 1.76 13.60
N ALA A 148 3.77 2.36 13.31
CA ALA A 148 3.81 3.60 12.54
C ALA A 148 3.26 3.38 11.12
N GLY A 149 3.83 2.44 10.36
CA GLY A 149 3.39 2.05 9.01
C GLY A 149 2.38 0.90 8.98
N HIS A 150 2.55 -0.04 8.05
CA HIS A 150 1.79 -1.30 8.05
C HIS A 150 2.31 -2.25 9.13
N ASN A 151 1.41 -3.06 9.68
CA ASN A 151 1.80 -4.21 10.50
C ASN A 151 2.19 -5.40 9.59
N PRO A 152 2.86 -6.44 10.13
CA PRO A 152 3.31 -7.59 9.33
C PRO A 152 2.20 -8.25 8.50
N ALA A 153 1.00 -8.43 9.07
CA ALA A 153 -0.14 -9.01 8.37
C ALA A 153 -0.64 -8.11 7.22
N GLY A 154 -0.69 -6.79 7.44
CA GLY A 154 -1.03 -5.80 6.43
C GLY A 154 -0.03 -5.79 5.27
N GLY A 155 1.26 -6.06 5.55
CA GLY A 155 2.27 -6.19 4.50
C GLY A 155 1.99 -7.34 3.54
N TRP A 156 1.59 -8.50 4.06
CA TRP A 156 1.20 -9.65 3.24
C TRP A 156 -0.10 -9.40 2.48
N ALA A 157 -1.07 -8.72 3.09
CA ALA A 157 -2.30 -8.32 2.40
C ALA A 157 -2.02 -7.42 1.19
N VAL A 158 -1.08 -6.46 1.30
CA VAL A 158 -0.66 -5.61 0.17
C VAL A 158 -0.09 -6.45 -0.97
N LEU A 159 0.77 -7.43 -0.68
CA LEU A 159 1.36 -8.29 -1.71
C LEU A 159 0.31 -9.17 -2.40
N ALA A 160 -0.59 -9.78 -1.62
CA ALA A 160 -1.67 -10.60 -2.15
C ALA A 160 -2.60 -9.79 -3.05
N LEU A 161 -3.06 -8.61 -2.59
CA LEU A 161 -3.94 -7.74 -3.37
C LEU A 161 -3.27 -7.23 -4.65
N LEU A 162 -2.00 -6.80 -4.58
CA LEU A 162 -1.27 -6.35 -5.78
C LEU A 162 -1.06 -7.48 -6.78
N GLY A 163 -0.64 -8.67 -6.31
CA GLY A 163 -0.45 -9.84 -7.16
C GLY A 163 -1.73 -10.26 -7.85
N THR A 164 -2.81 -10.45 -7.09
CA THR A 164 -4.10 -10.85 -7.65
C THR A 164 -4.68 -9.78 -8.57
N SER A 165 -4.54 -8.49 -8.26
CA SER A 165 -5.00 -7.41 -9.15
C SER A 165 -4.32 -7.46 -10.53
N LEU A 166 -3.01 -7.73 -10.56
CA LEU A 166 -2.29 -7.87 -11.82
C LEU A 166 -2.67 -9.15 -12.58
N LEU A 167 -2.91 -10.25 -11.86
CA LEU A 167 -3.38 -11.50 -12.46
C LEU A 167 -4.77 -11.33 -13.08
N VAL A 168 -5.71 -10.67 -12.38
CA VAL A 168 -7.07 -10.38 -12.88
C VAL A 168 -7.02 -9.49 -14.11
N ALA A 169 -6.23 -8.40 -14.07
CA ALA A 169 -6.12 -7.52 -15.22
C ALA A 169 -5.44 -8.21 -16.42
N GLY A 170 -4.43 -9.05 -16.14
CA GLY A 170 -3.74 -9.85 -17.16
C GLY A 170 -4.65 -10.89 -17.79
N SER A 171 -5.43 -11.64 -16.99
CA SER A 171 -6.40 -12.61 -17.50
C SER A 171 -7.51 -11.91 -18.28
N GLY A 172 -8.01 -10.76 -17.81
CA GLY A 172 -9.02 -9.98 -18.55
C GLY A 172 -8.51 -9.49 -19.91
N TRP A 173 -7.24 -9.08 -19.98
CA TRP A 173 -6.61 -8.77 -21.27
C TRP A 173 -6.49 -10.00 -22.19
N LEU A 174 -6.23 -11.18 -21.63
CA LEU A 174 -6.21 -12.43 -22.38
C LEU A 174 -7.60 -12.83 -22.86
N THR A 175 -8.65 -12.64 -22.06
CA THR A 175 -10.05 -12.83 -22.51
C THR A 175 -10.35 -11.91 -23.70
N TYR A 176 -10.00 -10.63 -23.60
CA TYR A 176 -10.19 -9.66 -24.69
C TYR A 176 -9.41 -10.01 -25.97
N SER A 177 -8.17 -10.49 -25.84
CA SER A 177 -7.25 -10.69 -26.99
C SER A 177 -7.22 -12.11 -27.55
N ARG A 178 -7.62 -13.11 -26.76
CA ARG A 178 -7.52 -14.54 -27.09
C ARG A 178 -8.84 -15.30 -26.97
N GLY A 179 -9.90 -14.65 -26.51
CA GLY A 179 -11.26 -15.19 -26.48
C GLY A 179 -11.62 -15.95 -25.20
N GLU A 180 -12.78 -16.61 -25.25
CA GLU A 180 -13.55 -17.17 -24.13
C GLU A 180 -12.78 -18.18 -23.26
N ALA A 181 -11.74 -18.85 -23.79
CA ALA A 181 -10.94 -19.80 -23.02
C ALA A 181 -10.27 -19.20 -21.77
N TRP A 182 -10.16 -17.86 -21.68
CA TRP A 182 -9.63 -17.15 -20.51
C TRP A 182 -10.72 -16.56 -19.61
N GLU A 183 -12.00 -16.65 -19.98
CA GLU A 183 -13.13 -16.10 -19.23
C GLU A 183 -13.25 -16.75 -17.85
N ASP A 184 -13.29 -18.08 -17.77
CA ASP A 184 -13.33 -18.83 -16.51
C ASP A 184 -12.15 -18.46 -15.58
N VAL A 185 -10.96 -18.26 -16.16
CA VAL A 185 -9.76 -17.86 -15.41
C VAL A 185 -9.90 -16.43 -14.89
N HIS A 186 -10.42 -15.53 -15.71
CA HIS A 186 -10.69 -14.15 -15.31
C HIS A 186 -11.74 -14.09 -14.19
N GLU A 187 -12.85 -14.80 -14.34
CA GLU A 187 -13.91 -14.88 -13.35
C GLU A 187 -13.41 -15.45 -12.01
N ALA A 188 -12.68 -16.57 -12.05
CA ALA A 188 -12.11 -17.18 -10.86
C ALA A 188 -11.14 -16.25 -10.12
N LEU A 189 -10.27 -15.56 -10.87
CA LEU A 189 -9.35 -14.58 -10.30
C LEU A 189 -10.08 -13.34 -9.77
N ALA A 190 -11.12 -12.87 -10.46
CA ALA A 190 -11.93 -11.72 -10.04
C ALA A 190 -12.66 -12.02 -8.73
N ASN A 191 -13.28 -13.19 -8.61
CA ASN A 191 -13.90 -13.66 -7.38
C ASN A 191 -12.88 -13.80 -6.23
N ALA A 192 -11.69 -14.33 -6.51
CA ALA A 192 -10.61 -14.37 -5.52
C ALA A 192 -10.15 -12.97 -5.09
N LEU A 193 -10.07 -12.00 -6.01
CA LEU A 193 -9.75 -10.61 -5.70
C LEU A 193 -10.84 -9.97 -4.82
N LEU A 194 -12.12 -10.17 -5.13
CA LEU A 194 -13.23 -9.65 -4.34
C LEU A 194 -13.22 -10.21 -2.92
N LEU A 195 -12.95 -11.51 -2.76
CA LEU A 195 -12.78 -12.13 -1.46
C LEU A 195 -11.62 -11.48 -0.67
N LEU A 196 -10.46 -11.30 -1.30
CA LEU A 196 -9.30 -10.65 -0.67
C LEU A 196 -9.59 -9.19 -0.29
N VAL A 197 -10.31 -8.45 -1.12
CA VAL A 197 -10.76 -7.07 -0.81
C VAL A 197 -11.69 -7.09 0.39
N GLY A 198 -12.67 -8.00 0.45
CA GLY A 198 -13.57 -8.15 1.59
C GLY A 198 -12.82 -8.46 2.89
N LEU A 199 -11.90 -9.43 2.85
CA LEU A 199 -11.03 -9.77 3.99
C LEU A 199 -10.15 -8.59 4.42
N HIS A 200 -9.61 -7.84 3.46
CA HIS A 200 -8.81 -6.65 3.73
C HIS A 200 -9.61 -5.57 4.44
N VAL A 201 -10.81 -5.24 3.94
CA VAL A 201 -11.69 -4.26 4.57
C VAL A 201 -12.07 -4.70 5.99
N ALA A 202 -12.46 -5.97 6.17
CA ALA A 202 -12.77 -6.53 7.48
C ALA A 202 -11.56 -6.43 8.44
N ALA A 203 -10.36 -6.76 7.97
CA ALA A 203 -9.13 -6.66 8.77
C ALA A 203 -8.81 -5.20 9.16
N VAL A 204 -9.01 -4.24 8.25
CA VAL A 204 -8.83 -2.80 8.53
C VAL A 204 -9.81 -2.34 9.59
N LEU A 205 -11.10 -2.70 9.47
CA LEU A 205 -12.13 -2.34 10.44
C LEU A 205 -11.87 -2.96 11.81
N LEU A 206 -11.56 -4.26 11.85
CA LEU A 206 -11.23 -4.98 13.08
C LEU A 206 -10.00 -4.37 13.77
N THR A 207 -8.93 -4.12 13.01
CA THR A 207 -7.70 -3.51 13.55
C THR A 207 -7.99 -2.09 14.04
N SER A 208 -8.73 -1.29 13.27
CA SER A 208 -9.14 0.06 13.69
C SER A 208 -9.94 0.05 14.99
N TRP A 209 -10.83 -0.94 15.17
CA TRP A 209 -11.62 -1.08 16.39
C TRP A 209 -10.76 -1.52 17.58
N LEU A 210 -9.96 -2.58 17.42
CA LEU A 210 -9.11 -3.14 18.48
C LEU A 210 -8.02 -2.16 18.94
N THR A 211 -7.39 -1.45 18.01
CA THR A 211 -6.28 -0.51 18.30
C THR A 211 -6.75 0.92 18.55
N ARG A 212 -8.04 1.21 18.30
CA ARG A 212 -8.63 2.57 18.29
C ARG A 212 -7.90 3.56 17.36
N ASP A 213 -7.17 3.04 16.37
CA ASP A 213 -6.50 3.87 15.36
C ASP A 213 -7.43 4.14 14.17
N ARG A 214 -7.49 5.41 13.75
CA ARG A 214 -8.31 5.86 12.62
C ARG A 214 -7.59 5.61 11.28
N LEU A 215 -7.57 4.36 10.81
CA LEU A 215 -6.84 3.95 9.60
C LEU A 215 -7.45 4.52 8.31
N VAL A 216 -8.77 4.49 8.17
CA VAL A 216 -9.46 5.03 6.98
C VAL A 216 -9.23 6.55 6.86
N PRO A 217 -9.45 7.37 7.90
CA PRO A 217 -9.09 8.79 7.84
C PRO A 217 -7.59 9.04 7.63
N ALA A 218 -6.70 8.17 8.09
CA ALA A 218 -5.28 8.29 7.83
C ALA A 218 -4.93 8.10 6.34
N MET A 219 -5.61 7.18 5.64
CA MET A 219 -5.48 7.03 4.20
C MET A 219 -6.06 8.22 3.43
N LEU A 220 -7.14 8.83 3.91
CA LEU A 220 -7.72 10.01 3.27
C LEU A 220 -6.95 11.29 3.54
N SER A 221 -6.47 11.52 4.76
CA SER A 221 -5.72 12.74 5.11
C SER A 221 -4.22 12.65 4.80
N GLY A 222 -3.68 11.44 4.71
CA GLY A 222 -2.25 11.16 4.65
C GLY A 222 -1.51 11.39 5.97
N ARG A 223 -2.23 11.69 7.05
CA ARG A 223 -1.66 11.99 8.37
C ARG A 223 -2.03 10.90 9.37
N LYS A 224 -1.10 10.54 10.25
CA LYS A 224 -1.30 9.56 11.31
C LYS A 224 -0.63 10.01 12.60
N ALA A 225 -1.23 9.66 13.74
CA ALA A 225 -0.59 9.79 15.04
C ALA A 225 0.49 8.70 15.16
N VAL A 226 1.75 9.10 15.30
CA VAL A 226 2.90 8.18 15.29
C VAL A 226 3.76 8.38 16.53
N PRO A 227 4.59 7.37 16.92
CA PRO A 227 5.53 7.53 18.02
C PRO A 227 6.48 8.72 17.82
N ALA A 228 6.86 9.37 18.93
CA ALA A 228 7.84 10.45 18.94
C ALA A 228 9.16 9.99 18.28
N GLY A 229 9.79 10.88 17.49
CA GLY A 229 11.00 10.57 16.73
C GLY A 229 10.77 9.98 15.34
N THR A 230 9.52 9.70 14.94
CA THR A 230 9.22 9.29 13.55
C THR A 230 9.45 10.48 12.60
N ALA A 231 10.21 10.29 11.52
CA ALA A 231 10.42 11.35 10.53
C ALA A 231 9.17 11.60 9.66
N PRO A 232 8.77 12.87 9.41
CA PRO A 232 7.65 13.19 8.53
C PRO A 232 7.98 12.88 7.07
N VAL A 233 6.95 12.54 6.30
CA VAL A 233 7.11 12.12 4.90
C VAL A 233 6.75 13.23 3.91
N ARG A 234 7.57 13.41 2.87
CA ARG A 234 7.29 14.31 1.75
C ARG A 234 6.11 13.77 0.93
N MET A 235 5.10 14.60 0.69
CA MET A 235 3.84 14.14 0.07
C MET A 235 3.88 13.95 -1.45
N HIS A 236 4.92 14.41 -2.18
CA HIS A 236 5.03 14.25 -3.64
C HIS A 236 3.76 14.67 -4.43
N ARG A 237 3.14 15.80 -4.04
CA ARG A 237 1.87 16.27 -4.62
C ARG A 237 1.93 16.52 -6.13
N GLY A 238 3.06 17.00 -6.66
CA GLY A 238 3.25 17.22 -8.09
C GLY A 238 3.18 15.93 -8.91
N LEU A 239 3.79 14.85 -8.41
CA LEU A 239 3.69 13.53 -9.04
C LEU A 239 2.25 13.00 -9.02
N ALA A 240 1.54 13.17 -7.90
CA ALA A 240 0.13 12.80 -7.82
C ALA A 240 -0.74 13.59 -8.79
N ALA A 241 -0.51 14.89 -8.96
CA ALA A 241 -1.22 15.72 -9.94
C ALA A 241 -0.96 15.25 -11.39
N LEU A 242 0.29 14.93 -11.73
CA LEU A 242 0.65 14.37 -13.04
C LEU A 242 -0.08 13.04 -13.29
N LEU A 243 -0.11 12.15 -12.30
CA LEU A 243 -0.83 10.88 -12.41
C LEU A 243 -2.35 11.07 -12.59
N ILE A 244 -2.95 12.05 -11.90
CA ILE A 244 -4.37 12.39 -12.09
C ILE A 244 -4.61 12.85 -13.53
N VAL A 245 -3.78 13.75 -14.06
CA VAL A 245 -3.91 14.21 -15.45
C VAL A 245 -3.76 13.04 -16.44
N ALA A 246 -2.80 12.14 -16.20
CA ALA A 246 -2.61 10.96 -17.04
C ALA A 246 -3.83 10.02 -17.02
N VAL A 247 -4.40 9.76 -15.83
CA VAL A 247 -5.62 8.94 -15.70
C VAL A 247 -6.81 9.59 -16.38
N LEU A 248 -7.03 10.89 -16.17
CA LEU A 248 -8.13 11.61 -16.83
C LEU A 248 -7.98 11.61 -18.35
N GLY A 249 -6.76 11.79 -18.87
CA GLY A 249 -6.46 11.69 -20.30
C GLY A 249 -6.73 10.28 -20.84
N PHE A 250 -6.32 9.24 -20.10
CA PHE A 250 -6.61 7.85 -20.45
C PHE A 250 -8.12 7.60 -20.51
N TRP A 251 -8.88 8.02 -19.50
CA TRP A 251 -10.34 7.84 -19.47
C TRP A 251 -11.05 8.61 -20.59
N ALA A 252 -10.62 9.84 -20.88
CA ALA A 252 -11.17 10.63 -21.99
C ALA A 252 -10.93 9.96 -23.35
N TRP A 253 -9.74 9.39 -23.57
CA TRP A 253 -9.44 8.61 -24.77
C TRP A 253 -10.20 7.29 -24.81
N SER A 254 -10.22 6.56 -23.69
CA SER A 254 -10.84 5.25 -23.56
C SER A 254 -12.35 5.28 -23.84
N LEU A 255 -13.01 6.33 -23.39
CA LEU A 255 -14.43 6.56 -23.63
C LEU A 255 -14.71 7.32 -24.94
N GLY A 256 -13.68 7.60 -25.73
CA GLY A 256 -13.81 8.22 -27.04
C GLY A 256 -14.01 7.19 -28.16
N PRO A 257 -14.56 7.62 -29.31
CA PRO A 257 -14.94 6.74 -30.41
C PRO A 257 -13.76 6.05 -31.11
N THR A 258 -12.54 6.46 -30.79
CA THR A 258 -11.30 5.90 -31.36
C THR A 258 -10.75 4.73 -30.54
N SER A 259 -11.34 4.42 -29.38
CA SER A 259 -10.84 3.33 -28.56
C SER A 259 -11.21 1.96 -29.14
N PRO A 260 -10.32 0.95 -29.04
CA PRO A 260 -10.55 -0.37 -29.64
C PRO A 260 -11.82 -1.08 -29.13
N TRP A 261 -12.23 -0.82 -27.90
CA TRP A 261 -13.41 -1.43 -27.29
C TRP A 261 -14.72 -0.69 -27.59
N GLN A 262 -14.70 0.56 -28.07
CA GLN A 262 -15.90 1.25 -28.57
C GLN A 262 -16.17 0.98 -30.06
N ALA A 263 -15.11 0.81 -30.85
CA ALA A 263 -15.24 0.48 -32.27
C ALA A 263 -15.98 -0.85 -32.50
N GLY A 264 -15.83 -1.82 -31.59
CA GLY A 264 -16.55 -3.10 -31.64
C GLY A 264 -18.05 -2.99 -31.38
N GLU A 265 -18.48 -2.10 -30.47
CA GLU A 265 -19.91 -1.91 -30.13
C GLU A 265 -20.67 -1.18 -31.25
N SER A 266 -20.03 -0.18 -31.87
CA SER A 266 -20.62 0.63 -32.95
C SER A 266 -20.80 -0.15 -34.25
N GLY A 267 -19.90 -1.09 -34.57
CA GLY A 267 -20.05 -2.01 -35.71
C GLY A 267 -21.24 -2.97 -35.56
N GLY A 268 -21.39 -3.59 -34.37
CA GLY A 268 -22.49 -4.54 -34.11
C GLY A 268 -23.88 -3.91 -34.00
N ALA A 269 -23.97 -2.60 -33.77
CA ALA A 269 -25.24 -1.86 -33.84
C ALA A 269 -25.70 -1.61 -35.29
N LEU A 270 -24.75 -1.38 -36.22
CA LEU A 270 -25.03 -1.14 -37.65
C LEU A 270 -25.44 -2.43 -38.38
N GLU A 271 -24.89 -3.59 -38.00
CA GLU A 271 -25.29 -4.88 -38.58
C GLU A 271 -26.67 -5.35 -38.09
N ARG A 272 -27.01 -5.18 -36.80
CA ARG A 272 -28.36 -5.48 -36.27
C ARG A 272 -29.46 -4.64 -36.92
N GLY A 273 -29.14 -3.40 -37.30
CA GLY A 273 -30.06 -2.54 -38.06
C GLY A 273 -30.34 -3.05 -39.48
N HIS A 274 -29.35 -3.66 -40.15
CA HIS A 274 -29.53 -4.25 -41.48
C HIS A 274 -30.33 -5.55 -41.46
N HIS A 275 -30.15 -6.40 -40.45
CA HIS A 275 -30.93 -7.64 -40.34
C HIS A 275 -32.41 -7.38 -40.05
N HIS A 276 -32.75 -6.38 -39.22
CA HIS A 276 -34.16 -6.02 -38.98
C HIS A 276 -34.86 -5.28 -40.12
N ALA A 277 -34.12 -4.76 -41.09
CA ALA A 277 -34.70 -4.11 -42.27
C ALA A 277 -35.19 -5.14 -43.31
N HIS A 278 -34.55 -6.31 -43.39
CA HIS A 278 -34.91 -7.35 -44.37
C HIS A 278 -36.15 -8.16 -43.99
N ASP A 279 -36.52 -8.24 -42.71
CA ASP A 279 -37.70 -9.00 -42.25
C ASP A 279 -39.04 -8.22 -42.40
N ARG A 280 -39.03 -7.00 -42.94
CA ARG A 280 -40.24 -6.15 -43.06
C ARG A 280 -40.84 -6.08 -44.47
N ASP A 281 -40.22 -6.71 -45.46
CA ASP A 281 -40.63 -6.61 -46.86
C ASP A 281 -41.36 -7.86 -47.40
N ASP A 282 -41.71 -8.82 -46.53
CA ASP A 282 -42.30 -10.12 -46.92
C ASP A 282 -43.81 -10.29 -46.59
N ASP A 283 -44.54 -9.21 -46.26
CA ASP A 283 -46.01 -9.24 -46.03
C ASP A 283 -46.83 -8.59 -47.17
#